data_AF-A0A5C9A878-F1
#
_entry.id   AF-A0A5C9A878-F1
#
_cell.length_a   1.000
_cell.length_b   1.000
_cell.length_c   1.000
_cell.angle_alpha   90.00
_cell.angle_beta   90.00
_cell.angle_gamma   90.00
#
_symmetry.space_group_name_H-M   'P 1'
#
loop_
_entity.id
_entity.type
_entity.pdbx_description
1 polymer ?
#
loop_
_entity_poly.entity_id
_entity_poly.type
_entity_poly.pdbx_seq_one_letter_code
_entity_poly.pdbx_strand_id
1 'polypeptide(L)'
;SEILRHAGVAHLLLEADAQKVEAARAAGAPVFHADASRPDTLLAAGLTHAHLVVLTFAHAQQALRIAQAIAEHRPALTLWVSCRSTTAADAFRAMPNVRVYQQSFAAAIGLAEQVMSTLGMSTELIEGHISAMRRRLDSSRFPGSSSS
;
A
#
# COMPACT_ATOMS: atom_id res chain seq x y z
N SER A 1 -1.01 -4.17 -8.64
CA SER A 1 -1.88 -3.57 -9.68
C SER A 1 -2.78 -4.60 -10.32
N GLU A 2 -2.27 -5.79 -10.67
CA GLU A 2 -3.06 -6.83 -11.33
C GLU A 2 -4.37 -7.20 -10.63
N ILE A 3 -4.34 -7.48 -9.32
CA ILE A 3 -5.55 -7.79 -8.55
C ILE A 3 -6.56 -6.62 -8.59
N LEU A 4 -6.08 -5.38 -8.52
CA LEU A 4 -6.94 -4.19 -8.62
C LEU A 4 -7.59 -4.09 -10.01
N ARG A 5 -6.84 -4.41 -11.08
CA ARG A 5 -7.36 -4.44 -12.45
C ARG A 5 -8.45 -5.48 -12.61
N HIS A 6 -8.23 -6.70 -12.12
CA HIS A 6 -9.23 -7.77 -12.16
C HIS A 6 -10.49 -7.43 -11.35
N ALA A 7 -10.34 -6.70 -10.25
CA ALA A 7 -11.46 -6.20 -9.46
C ALA A 7 -12.17 -4.97 -10.08
N GLY A 8 -11.75 -4.50 -11.25
CA GLY A 8 -12.35 -3.32 -11.91
C GLY A 8 -12.03 -1.99 -11.22
N VAL A 9 -11.01 -1.95 -10.35
CA VAL A 9 -10.60 -0.73 -9.66
C VAL A 9 -9.75 0.13 -10.60
N ALA A 10 -10.29 1.28 -11.01
CA ALA A 10 -9.55 2.27 -11.79
C ALA A 10 -8.34 2.78 -10.99
N HIS A 11 -7.15 2.65 -11.58
CA HIS A 11 -5.90 3.09 -10.95
C HIS A 11 -4.89 3.52 -12.01
N LEU A 12 -3.88 4.26 -11.58
CA LEU A 12 -2.74 4.66 -12.39
C LEU A 12 -1.46 4.45 -11.59
N LEU A 13 -0.43 3.92 -12.24
CA LEU A 13 0.90 3.73 -11.66
C LEU A 13 1.84 4.83 -12.15
N LEU A 14 2.65 5.36 -11.23
CA LEU A 14 3.81 6.19 -11.53
C LEU A 14 5.06 5.43 -11.11
N GLU A 15 5.98 5.23 -12.05
CA GLU A 15 7.24 4.52 -11.79
C GLU A 15 8.38 5.26 -12.48
N ALA A 16 9.50 5.44 -11.78
CA ALA A 16 10.67 6.16 -12.28
C ALA A 16 11.69 5.22 -12.93
N ASP A 17 11.66 3.93 -12.57
CA ASP A 17 12.51 2.89 -13.15
C ASP A 17 11.95 2.42 -14.49
N ALA A 18 12.70 2.66 -15.56
CA ALA A 18 12.29 2.32 -16.93
C ALA A 18 12.06 0.81 -17.13
N GLN A 19 12.84 -0.05 -16.48
CA GLN A 19 12.68 -1.51 -16.59
C GLN A 19 11.37 -1.95 -15.94
N LYS A 20 11.03 -1.38 -14.77
CA LYS A 20 9.77 -1.67 -14.10
C LYS A 20 8.56 -1.13 -14.87
N VAL A 21 8.68 0.03 -15.50
CA VAL A 21 7.65 0.56 -16.40
C VAL A 21 7.39 -0.41 -17.54
N GLU A 22 8.45 -0.89 -18.21
CA GLU A 22 8.31 -1.82 -19.32
C GLU A 22 7.64 -3.13 -18.90
N ALA A 23 8.08 -3.71 -17.78
CA ALA A 23 7.46 -4.90 -17.21
C ALA A 23 5.96 -4.68 -16.87
N ALA A 24 5.63 -3.53 -16.28
CA ALA A 24 4.25 -3.19 -15.94
C ALA A 24 3.38 -2.99 -17.20
N ARG A 25 3.90 -2.36 -18.25
CA ARG A 25 3.21 -2.21 -19.55
C ARG A 25 2.98 -3.56 -20.22
N ALA A 26 3.98 -4.43 -20.23
CA ALA A 26 3.87 -5.79 -20.77
C ALA A 26 2.78 -6.60 -20.04
N ALA A 27 2.58 -6.35 -18.73
CA ALA A 27 1.50 -6.92 -17.93
C ALA A 27 0.13 -6.21 -18.11
N GLY A 28 0.02 -5.23 -19.01
CA GLY A 28 -1.20 -4.48 -19.30
C GLY A 28 -1.59 -3.49 -18.20
N ALA A 29 -0.66 -3.09 -17.33
CA ALA A 29 -0.94 -2.13 -16.28
C ALA A 29 -0.95 -0.68 -16.82
N PRO A 30 -1.86 0.18 -16.33
CA PRO A 30 -1.87 1.60 -16.67
C PRO A 30 -0.72 2.32 -15.92
N VAL A 31 0.43 2.49 -16.59
CA VAL A 31 1.65 3.03 -15.99
C VAL A 31 2.26 4.16 -16.81
N PHE A 32 2.68 5.23 -16.12
CA PHE A 32 3.53 6.29 -16.67
C PHE A 32 4.94 6.22 -16.11
N HIS A 33 5.91 6.49 -16.98
CA HIS A 33 7.29 6.72 -16.57
C HIS A 33 7.41 8.14 -16.04
N ALA A 34 7.47 8.30 -14.71
CA ALA A 34 7.49 9.61 -14.08
C ALA A 34 8.03 9.56 -12.64
N ASP A 35 8.64 10.67 -12.20
CA ASP A 35 9.07 10.85 -10.82
C ASP A 35 7.94 11.44 -9.97
N ALA A 36 7.33 10.58 -9.14
CA ALA A 36 6.26 10.92 -8.21
C ALA A 36 6.73 11.81 -7.04
N SER A 37 8.04 12.08 -6.88
CA SER A 37 8.55 13.03 -5.89
C SER A 37 8.28 14.50 -6.25
N ARG A 38 7.86 14.75 -7.49
CA ARG A 38 7.52 16.08 -7.99
C ARG A 38 6.02 16.34 -7.86
N PRO A 39 5.59 17.42 -7.18
CA PRO A 39 4.17 17.77 -7.04
C PRO A 39 3.42 17.86 -8.37
N ASP A 40 4.03 18.49 -9.38
CA ASP A 40 3.42 18.62 -10.71
C ASP A 40 3.13 17.27 -11.37
N THR A 41 4.00 16.27 -11.15
CA THR A 41 3.76 14.91 -11.64
C THR A 41 2.51 14.31 -11.00
N LEU A 42 2.32 14.50 -9.69
CA LEU A 42 1.16 13.98 -8.98
C LEU A 42 -0.13 14.67 -9.45
N LEU A 43 -0.08 15.98 -9.65
CA LEU A 43 -1.21 16.76 -10.19
C LEU A 43 -1.58 16.31 -11.60
N ALA A 44 -0.59 16.17 -12.49
CA ALA A 44 -0.79 15.67 -13.85
C ALA A 44 -1.33 14.23 -13.87
N ALA A 45 -0.98 13.42 -12.87
CA ALA A 45 -1.50 12.08 -12.67
C ALA A 45 -2.93 12.04 -12.07
N GLY A 46 -3.54 13.20 -11.84
CA GLY A 46 -4.93 13.30 -11.36
C GLY A 46 -5.09 13.29 -9.85
N LEU A 47 -4.06 13.66 -9.07
CA LEU A 47 -4.14 13.72 -7.60
C LEU A 47 -5.38 14.49 -7.10
N THR A 48 -5.75 15.58 -7.77
CA THR A 48 -6.93 16.41 -7.48
C THR A 48 -8.26 15.64 -7.48
N HIS A 49 -8.34 14.52 -8.21
CA HIS A 49 -9.54 13.67 -8.31
C HIS A 49 -9.34 12.27 -7.73
N ALA A 50 -8.12 11.94 -7.29
CA ALA A 50 -7.83 10.67 -6.65
C ALA A 50 -8.66 10.49 -5.37
N HIS A 51 -9.15 9.27 -5.14
CA HIS A 51 -9.83 8.88 -3.90
C HIS A 51 -8.84 8.35 -2.85
N LEU A 52 -7.71 7.82 -3.33
CA LEU A 52 -6.68 7.16 -2.53
C LEU A 52 -5.34 7.27 -3.27
N VAL A 53 -4.24 7.35 -2.53
CA VAL A 53 -2.89 7.10 -3.07
C VAL A 53 -2.24 5.95 -2.31
N VAL A 54 -1.45 5.13 -3.02
CA VAL A 54 -0.63 4.06 -2.44
C VAL A 54 0.84 4.33 -2.77
N LEU A 55 1.69 4.44 -1.74
CA LEU A 55 3.13 4.62 -1.87
C LEU A 55 3.84 3.28 -1.65
N THR A 56 4.53 2.79 -2.67
CA THR A 56 5.29 1.53 -2.65
C THR A 56 6.78 1.76 -2.89
N PHE A 57 7.38 2.69 -2.15
CA PHE A 57 8.78 3.08 -2.34
C PHE A 57 9.73 2.22 -1.51
N ALA A 58 10.93 1.99 -2.04
CA ALA A 58 11.99 1.30 -1.31
C ALA A 58 12.55 2.13 -0.15
N HIS A 59 12.62 3.46 -0.31
CA HIS A 59 13.23 4.37 0.65
C HIS A 59 12.18 5.17 1.42
N ALA A 60 12.16 5.01 2.74
CA ALA A 60 11.19 5.66 3.63
C ALA A 60 11.20 7.19 3.52
N GLN A 61 12.37 7.81 3.40
CA GLN A 61 12.49 9.26 3.27
C GLN A 61 11.85 9.81 1.98
N GLN A 62 11.93 9.06 0.88
CA GLN A 62 11.28 9.47 -0.38
C GLN A 62 9.76 9.37 -0.25
N ALA A 63 9.25 8.27 0.30
CA ALA A 63 7.82 8.13 0.58
C ALA A 63 7.31 9.22 1.56
N LEU A 64 8.10 9.61 2.56
CA LEU A 64 7.72 10.66 3.51
C LEU A 64 7.58 12.02 2.83
N ARG A 65 8.54 12.40 1.98
CA ARG A 65 8.46 13.65 1.20
C ARG A 65 7.23 13.67 0.29
N ILE A 66 6.94 12.56 -0.37
CA ILE A 66 5.75 12.44 -1.22
C ILE A 66 4.47 12.53 -0.38
N ALA A 67 4.43 11.84 0.76
CA ALA A 67 3.29 11.88 1.68
C ALA A 67 3.01 13.31 2.16
N GLN A 68 4.05 14.07 2.51
CA GLN A 68 3.95 15.47 2.92
C GLN A 68 3.42 16.34 1.77
N ALA A 69 3.99 16.22 0.57
CA ALA A 69 3.51 16.96 -0.60
C ALA A 69 2.03 16.64 -0.91
N ILE A 70 1.62 15.37 -0.80
CA ILE A 70 0.21 14.98 -0.95
C ILE A 70 -0.65 15.62 0.13
N ALA A 71 -0.22 15.62 1.39
CA ALA A 71 -0.97 16.20 2.51
C ALA A 71 -1.14 17.72 2.37
N GLU A 72 -0.15 18.43 1.82
CA GLU A 72 -0.23 19.87 1.53
C GLU A 72 -1.32 20.18 0.48
N HIS A 73 -1.43 19.35 -0.56
CA HIS A 73 -2.41 19.57 -1.64
C HIS A 73 -3.79 19.00 -1.29
N ARG A 74 -3.83 17.85 -0.62
CA ARG A 74 -5.05 17.08 -0.31
C ARG A 74 -5.00 16.51 1.12
N PRO A 75 -5.21 17.34 2.15
CA PRO A 75 -5.02 16.95 3.55
C PRO A 75 -5.96 15.84 4.03
N ALA A 76 -7.14 15.70 3.42
CA ALA A 76 -8.11 14.65 3.76
C ALA A 76 -7.95 13.37 2.91
N LEU A 77 -7.05 13.34 1.92
CA LEU A 77 -6.90 12.18 1.04
C LEU A 77 -6.30 11.01 1.82
N THR A 78 -6.94 9.84 1.75
CA THR A 78 -6.38 8.65 2.38
C THR A 78 -5.13 8.20 1.63
N LEU A 79 -4.05 7.99 2.38
CA LEU A 79 -2.77 7.53 1.85
C LEU A 79 -2.42 6.17 2.45
N TRP A 80 -2.14 5.18 1.61
CA TRP A 80 -1.49 3.95 2.05
C TRP A 80 0.00 4.02 1.81
N VAL A 81 0.80 3.60 2.79
CA VAL A 81 2.25 3.49 2.63
C VAL A 81 2.67 2.07 2.94
N SER A 82 3.36 1.45 1.99
CA SER A 82 3.98 0.14 2.18
C SER A 82 5.40 0.30 2.72
N CYS A 83 5.66 -0.22 3.92
CA CYS A 83 6.95 -0.14 4.59
C CYS A 83 7.58 -1.53 4.77
N ARG A 84 8.88 -1.65 4.51
CA ARG A 84 9.65 -2.88 4.77
C ARG A 84 9.99 -3.05 6.25
N SER A 85 10.29 -1.95 6.95
CA SER A 85 10.73 -1.93 8.35
C SER A 85 9.71 -1.26 9.27
N THR A 86 9.71 -1.65 10.55
CA THR A 86 8.96 -1.01 11.64
C THR A 86 9.43 0.41 11.91
N THR A 87 10.73 0.69 11.84
CA THR A 87 11.31 2.02 12.11
C THR A 87 10.82 3.10 11.15
N ALA A 88 10.59 2.74 9.89
CA ALA A 88 10.02 3.64 8.89
C ALA A 88 8.53 3.95 9.17
N ALA A 89 7.82 3.04 9.85
CA ALA A 89 6.38 3.16 10.06
C ALA A 89 6.02 4.29 11.03
N ASP A 90 6.86 4.58 12.01
CA ASP A 90 6.55 5.58 13.05
C ASP A 90 6.44 7.00 12.48
N ALA A 91 7.30 7.35 11.51
CA ALA A 91 7.22 8.64 10.82
C ALA A 91 5.88 8.83 10.07
N PHE A 92 5.33 7.76 9.50
CA PHE A 92 4.05 7.82 8.80
C PHE A 92 2.85 7.78 9.75
N ARG A 93 2.96 7.10 10.91
CA ARG A 93 1.89 7.03 11.91
C ARG A 93 1.53 8.38 12.52
N ALA A 94 2.46 9.32 12.52
CA ALA A 94 2.20 10.69 12.96
C ALA A 94 1.28 11.47 12.01
N MET A 95 1.02 10.97 10.79
CA MET A 95 0.17 11.62 9.80
C MET A 95 -1.26 11.05 9.86
N PRO A 96 -2.29 11.85 10.13
CA PRO A 96 -3.63 11.36 10.48
C PRO A 96 -4.36 10.63 9.34
N ASN A 97 -4.06 10.98 8.09
CA ASN A 97 -4.65 10.39 6.88
C ASN A 97 -3.83 9.23 6.31
N VAL A 98 -2.75 8.82 6.98
CA VAL A 98 -1.82 7.80 6.48
C VAL A 98 -2.04 6.46 7.16
N ARG A 99 -2.17 5.42 6.34
CA ARG A 99 -2.32 4.03 6.73
C ARG A 99 -1.06 3.26 6.36
N VAL A 100 -0.44 2.61 7.33
CA VAL A 100 0.82 1.89 7.10
C VAL A 100 0.58 0.39 6.94
N TYR A 101 0.96 -0.13 5.77
CA TYR A 101 1.04 -1.55 5.48
C TYR A 101 2.49 -2.03 5.68
N GLN A 102 2.71 -3.04 6.51
CA GLN A 102 4.05 -3.58 6.76
C GLN A 102 4.28 -4.86 5.95
N GLN A 103 5.28 -4.84 5.08
CA GLN A 103 5.56 -5.95 4.15
C GLN A 103 6.07 -7.19 4.88
N SER A 104 6.91 -7.02 5.92
CA SER A 104 7.42 -8.13 6.73
C SER A 104 6.30 -8.94 7.36
N PHE A 105 5.22 -8.26 7.74
CA PHE A 105 4.06 -8.91 8.32
C PHE A 105 3.28 -9.75 7.29
N ALA A 106 3.07 -9.20 6.09
CA ALA A 106 2.45 -9.94 4.99
C ALA A 106 3.25 -11.20 4.63
N ALA A 107 4.59 -11.08 4.60
CA ALA A 107 5.48 -12.21 4.36
C ALA A 107 5.38 -13.26 5.47
N ALA A 108 5.27 -12.84 6.74
CA ALA A 108 5.10 -13.75 7.88
C ALA A 108 3.77 -14.52 7.82
N ILE A 109 2.66 -13.85 7.46
CA ILE A 109 1.37 -14.54 7.21
C ILE A 109 1.53 -15.57 6.10
N GLY A 110 2.11 -15.17 4.96
CA GLY A 110 2.28 -16.07 3.82
C GLY A 110 3.13 -17.28 4.18
N LEU A 111 4.18 -17.10 4.97
CA LEU A 111 4.99 -18.22 5.46
C LEU A 111 4.19 -19.14 6.41
N ALA A 112 3.43 -18.57 7.35
CA ALA A 112 2.60 -19.35 8.26
C ALA A 112 1.53 -20.18 7.51
N GLU A 113 0.93 -19.60 6.47
CA GLU A 113 0.02 -20.30 5.57
C GLU A 113 0.67 -21.52 4.93
N GLN A 114 1.87 -21.36 4.36
CA GLN A 114 2.62 -22.47 3.75
C GLN A 114 2.98 -23.56 4.76
N VAL A 115 3.39 -23.19 5.98
CA VAL A 115 3.70 -24.14 7.05
C VAL A 115 2.45 -24.94 7.44
N MET A 116 1.33 -24.28 7.70
CA MET A 116 0.07 -24.96 8.08
C MET A 116 -0.43 -25.89 6.96
N SER A 117 -0.36 -25.44 5.70
CA SER A 117 -0.72 -26.25 4.54
C SER A 117 0.18 -27.48 4.42
N THR A 118 1.49 -27.32 4.61
CA THR A 118 2.47 -28.43 4.59
C THR A 118 2.20 -29.46 5.69
N LEU A 119 1.70 -29.02 6.85
CA LEU A 119 1.32 -29.88 7.97
C LEU A 119 -0.06 -30.55 7.78
N GLY A 120 -0.72 -30.35 6.64
CA GLY A 120 -1.98 -31.00 6.29
C GLY A 120 -3.22 -30.37 6.93
N MET A 121 -3.15 -29.13 7.40
CA MET A 121 -4.31 -28.41 7.92
C MET A 121 -5.31 -28.07 6.80
N SER A 122 -6.61 -28.03 7.13
CA SER A 122 -7.64 -27.68 6.15
C SER A 122 -7.57 -26.20 5.77
N THR A 123 -7.95 -25.89 4.52
CA THR A 123 -8.01 -24.52 4.00
C THR A 123 -8.88 -23.62 4.87
N GLU A 124 -10.04 -24.10 5.31
CA GLU A 124 -10.95 -23.35 6.18
C GLU A 124 -10.30 -22.94 7.51
N LEU A 125 -9.55 -23.86 8.13
CA LEU A 125 -8.84 -23.59 9.39
C LEU A 125 -7.70 -22.58 9.17
N ILE A 126 -6.94 -22.74 8.09
CA ILE A 126 -5.87 -21.81 7.69
C ILE A 126 -6.43 -20.41 7.46
N GLU A 127 -7.48 -20.28 6.65
CA GLU A 127 -8.15 -19.02 6.36
C GLU A 127 -8.72 -18.36 7.63
N GLY A 128 -9.25 -19.16 8.56
CA GLY A 128 -9.71 -18.71 9.87
C GLY A 128 -8.59 -18.04 10.67
N HIS A 129 -7.42 -18.69 10.79
CA HIS A 129 -6.26 -18.15 11.49
C HIS A 129 -5.68 -16.90 10.82
N ILE A 130 -5.55 -16.91 9.49
CA ILE A 130 -5.03 -15.77 8.72
C ILE A 130 -5.98 -14.58 8.87
N SER A 131 -7.28 -14.79 8.73
CA SER A 131 -8.29 -13.74 8.87
C SER A 131 -8.32 -13.15 10.28
N ALA A 132 -8.21 -13.99 11.30
CA ALA A 132 -8.11 -13.53 12.70
C ALA A 132 -6.87 -12.68 12.93
N MET A 133 -5.72 -13.09 12.37
CA MET A 133 -4.47 -12.33 12.50
C MET A 133 -4.56 -10.97 11.79
N ARG A 134 -5.11 -10.93 10.56
CA ARG A 134 -5.33 -9.67 9.82
C ARG A 134 -6.20 -8.69 10.63
N ARG A 135 -7.33 -9.15 11.19
CA ARG A 135 -8.22 -8.32 12.02
C ARG A 135 -7.54 -7.72 13.25
N ARG A 136 -6.71 -8.49 13.97
CA ARG A 136 -5.97 -8.01 15.16
C ARG A 136 -5.00 -6.87 14.83
N LEU A 137 -4.56 -6.77 13.59
CA LEU A 137 -3.57 -5.80 13.16
C LEU A 137 -4.18 -4.55 12.57
N ASP A 138 -5.36 -4.68 11.97
CA ASP A 138 -6.18 -3.52 11.64
C ASP A 138 -6.62 -2.81 12.93
N SER A 139 -7.08 -3.54 13.96
CA SER A 139 -7.55 -2.93 15.21
C SER A 139 -6.45 -2.34 16.10
N SER A 140 -5.24 -2.89 16.10
CA SER A 140 -4.10 -2.33 16.86
C SER A 140 -3.44 -1.10 16.21
N ARG A 141 -3.76 -0.81 14.95
CA ARG A 141 -3.24 0.36 14.22
C ARG A 141 -4.25 1.50 14.05
N PHE A 142 -5.54 1.23 14.31
CA PHE A 142 -6.61 2.21 14.19
C PHE A 142 -7.50 2.20 15.45
N PRO A 143 -7.04 2.76 16.59
CA PRO A 143 -7.90 3.00 17.72
C PRO A 143 -8.88 4.14 17.37
N GLY A 144 -10.05 3.79 16.83
CA GLY A 144 -11.10 4.76 16.48
C GLY A 144 -11.58 4.65 15.03
N SER A 145 -12.34 3.61 14.73
CA SER A 145 -13.42 3.69 13.73
C SER A 145 -14.61 2.88 14.24
N SER A 146 -15.01 3.13 15.47
CA SER A 146 -16.39 2.91 15.87
C SER A 146 -17.20 4.04 15.24
N SER A 147 -17.75 3.77 14.06
CA SER A 147 -18.79 4.60 13.46
C SER A 147 -20.01 4.56 14.37
N SER A 148 -20.45 5.71 14.86
CA SER A 148 -21.81 6.00 15.28
C SER A 148 -22.23 7.28 14.58
#